data_AF-A0A0Q1CHW5-F1
#
_entry.id   AF-A0A0Q1CHW5-F1
#
_cell.length_a   1.000
_cell.length_b   1.000
_cell.length_c   1.000
_cell.angle_alpha   90.00
_cell.angle_beta   90.00
_cell.angle_gamma   90.00
#
_symmetry.space_group_name_H-M   'P 1'
#
loop_
_entity.id
_entity.type
_entity.pdbx_description
1 polymer ?
#
loop_
_entity_poly.entity_id
_entity_poly.type
_entity_poly.pdbx_seq_one_letter_code
_entity_poly.pdbx_strand_id
1 'polypeptide(L)'
;EASPCNAAARLWWDEQLSGASPVCLCWTVITAFIRVSTNPRVFQRPLSLEEALSRVQSWLDQPCVRIARPTERHWAVFQKMVREGQAVANLVTDAHLAALAVEHGCELASTDSDFARFPVLRWINPLR
;
A
#
# COMPACT_ATOMS: atom_id res chain seq x y z
N GLU A 1 -6.90 11.07 -11.79
CA GLU A 1 -6.57 11.92 -12.96
C GLU A 1 -5.90 13.25 -12.60
N ALA A 2 -6.32 14.01 -11.59
CA ALA A 2 -5.74 15.35 -11.31
C ALA A 2 -4.38 15.38 -10.58
N SER A 3 -3.84 14.24 -10.11
CA SER A 3 -2.49 14.20 -9.52
C SER A 3 -1.45 14.03 -10.64
N PRO A 4 -0.41 14.88 -10.71
CA PRO A 4 0.63 14.79 -11.75
C PRO A 4 1.36 13.43 -11.71
N CYS A 5 1.40 12.80 -10.54
CA CYS A 5 2.02 11.48 -10.35
C CYS A 5 1.14 10.31 -10.82
N ASN A 6 -0.13 10.53 -11.16
CA ASN A 6 -1.07 9.44 -11.42
C ASN A 6 -0.69 8.60 -12.64
N ALA A 7 -0.23 9.23 -13.73
CA ALA A 7 0.18 8.52 -14.93
C ALA A 7 1.41 7.62 -14.66
N ALA A 8 2.44 8.18 -14.01
CA ALA A 8 3.63 7.44 -13.66
C ALA A 8 3.36 6.29 -12.67
N ALA A 9 2.53 6.54 -11.64
CA ALA A 9 2.13 5.51 -10.67
C ALA A 9 1.32 4.39 -11.32
N ARG A 10 0.44 4.71 -12.28
CA ARG A 10 -0.31 3.70 -13.03
C ARG A 10 0.61 2.84 -13.88
N LEU A 11 1.54 3.45 -14.62
CA LEU A 11 2.51 2.72 -15.44
C LEU A 11 3.36 1.78 -14.59
N TRP A 12 3.94 2.28 -13.49
CA TRP A 12 4.71 1.45 -12.58
C TRP A 12 3.90 0.27 -12.02
N TRP A 13 2.63 0.52 -11.63
CA TRP A 13 1.76 -0.52 -11.10
C TRP A 13 1.42 -1.58 -12.15
N ASP A 14 1.09 -1.16 -13.37
CA ASP A 14 0.81 -2.06 -14.49
C ASP A 14 2.04 -2.94 -14.81
N GLU A 15 3.25 -2.38 -14.72
CA GLU A 15 4.52 -3.13 -14.87
C GLU A 15 4.72 -4.17 -13.75
N GLN A 16 4.46 -3.81 -12.48
CA GLN A 16 4.60 -4.77 -11.37
C GLN A 16 3.65 -5.95 -11.52
N LEU A 17 2.41 -5.68 -11.92
CA LEU A 17 1.38 -6.72 -12.10
C LEU A 17 1.63 -7.61 -13.32
N SER A 18 2.36 -7.11 -14.32
CA SER A 18 2.75 -7.87 -15.51
C SER A 18 4.04 -8.67 -15.30
N GLY A 19 4.76 -8.45 -14.20
CA GLY A 19 6.02 -9.10 -13.87
C GLY A 19 5.88 -10.49 -13.22
N ALA A 20 7.01 -11.16 -13.04
CA ALA A 20 7.09 -12.46 -12.37
C ALA A 20 7.27 -12.37 -10.84
N SER A 21 7.66 -11.18 -10.34
CA SER A 21 7.93 -10.97 -8.91
C SER A 21 6.62 -10.93 -8.11
N PRO A 22 6.56 -11.55 -6.92
CA PRO A 22 5.37 -11.48 -6.08
C PRO A 22 5.03 -10.05 -5.68
N VAL A 23 3.75 -9.69 -5.75
CA VAL A 23 3.21 -8.39 -5.33
C VAL A 23 2.29 -8.61 -4.13
N CYS A 24 2.58 -7.97 -3.01
CA CYS A 24 1.77 -8.10 -1.80
C CYS A 24 0.85 -6.89 -1.61
N LEU A 25 -0.45 -7.13 -1.55
CA LEU A 25 -1.46 -6.15 -1.13
C LEU A 25 -1.91 -6.48 0.29
N CYS A 26 -2.36 -5.48 1.06
CA CYS A 26 -3.00 -5.70 2.34
C CYS A 26 -4.38 -5.03 2.37
N TRP A 27 -5.24 -5.45 3.30
CA TRP A 27 -6.59 -4.92 3.42
C TRP A 27 -6.62 -3.41 3.71
N THR A 28 -5.64 -2.89 4.45
CA THR A 28 -5.49 -1.46 4.70
C THR A 28 -5.35 -0.68 3.39
N VAL A 29 -4.53 -1.15 2.45
CA VAL A 29 -4.36 -0.51 1.13
C VAL A 29 -5.59 -0.69 0.25
N ILE A 30 -6.17 -1.89 0.22
CA ILE A 30 -7.36 -2.20 -0.60
C ILE A 30 -8.55 -1.32 -0.18
N THR A 31 -8.84 -1.28 1.12
CA THR A 31 -9.94 -0.47 1.67
C THR A 31 -9.67 1.02 1.52
N ALA A 32 -8.42 1.47 1.69
CA ALA A 32 -8.04 2.85 1.44
C ALA A 32 -8.27 3.24 -0.04
N PHE A 33 -7.89 2.37 -0.99
CA PHE A 33 -8.13 2.60 -2.41
C PHE A 33 -9.62 2.79 -2.69
N ILE A 34 -10.47 1.83 -2.31
CA ILE A 34 -11.92 1.90 -2.55
C ILE A 34 -12.51 3.16 -1.90
N ARG A 35 -12.15 3.44 -0.64
CA ARG A 35 -12.64 4.61 0.10
C ARG A 35 -12.26 5.92 -0.58
N VAL A 36 -11.03 6.04 -1.08
CA VAL A 36 -10.53 7.28 -1.69
C VAL A 36 -11.05 7.42 -3.11
N SER A 37 -10.99 6.37 -3.93
CA SER A 37 -11.37 6.39 -5.35
C SER A 37 -12.86 6.68 -5.57
N THR A 38 -13.71 6.32 -4.62
CA THR A 38 -15.16 6.56 -4.67
C THR A 38 -15.60 7.85 -3.97
N ASN A 39 -14.67 8.63 -3.40
CA ASN A 39 -15.01 9.83 -2.62
C ASN A 39 -15.14 11.09 -3.51
N PRO A 40 -16.35 11.68 -3.64
CA PRO A 40 -16.57 12.88 -4.46
C PRO A 40 -15.92 14.14 -3.88
N ARG A 41 -15.50 14.13 -2.61
CA ARG A 41 -14.74 15.25 -2.01
C ARG A 41 -13.27 15.26 -2.44
N VAL A 42 -12.75 14.13 -2.90
CA VAL A 42 -11.34 13.98 -3.31
C VAL A 42 -11.20 14.05 -4.83
N PHE A 43 -12.15 13.49 -5.57
CA PHE A 43 -12.11 13.45 -7.03
C PHE A 43 -13.28 14.21 -7.65
N GLN A 44 -12.99 15.00 -8.71
CA GLN A 44 -14.03 15.61 -9.55
C GLN A 44 -14.91 14.57 -10.23
N ARG A 45 -14.33 13.42 -10.59
CA ARG A 45 -15.00 12.25 -11.17
C ARG A 45 -14.56 11.02 -10.38
N PRO A 46 -15.19 10.72 -9.23
CA PRO A 46 -14.89 9.51 -8.47
C PRO A 46 -15.34 8.29 -9.28
N LEU A 47 -14.68 7.16 -9.03
CA LEU A 47 -15.15 5.87 -9.54
C LEU A 47 -16.50 5.53 -8.91
N SER A 48 -17.34 4.82 -9.65
CA SER A 48 -18.45 4.09 -9.07
C SER A 48 -17.94 2.98 -8.15
N LEU A 49 -18.82 2.49 -7.28
CA LEU A 49 -18.49 1.35 -6.42
C LEU A 49 -18.10 0.11 -7.25
N GLU A 50 -18.84 -0.16 -8.33
CA GLU A 50 -18.59 -1.30 -9.20
C GLU A 50 -17.24 -1.18 -9.93
N GLU A 51 -16.89 0.01 -10.43
CA GLU A 51 -15.59 0.27 -11.05
C GLU A 51 -14.43 0.06 -10.06
N ALA A 52 -14.58 0.55 -8.82
CA ALA A 52 -13.57 0.38 -7.79
C ALA A 52 -13.38 -1.09 -7.40
N LEU A 53 -14.48 -1.83 -7.21
CA LEU A 53 -14.44 -3.26 -6.88
C LEU A 53 -13.88 -4.10 -8.03
N SER A 54 -14.33 -3.86 -9.26
CA SER A 54 -13.81 -4.54 -10.46
C SER A 54 -12.31 -4.32 -10.63
N ARG A 55 -11.83 -3.09 -10.39
CA ARG A 55 -10.40 -2.78 -10.47
C ARG A 55 -9.59 -3.52 -9.40
N VAL A 56 -10.05 -3.54 -8.15
CA VAL A 56 -9.40 -4.33 -7.08
C VAL A 56 -9.40 -5.82 -7.44
N GLN A 57 -10.52 -6.36 -7.92
CA GLN A 57 -10.63 -7.77 -8.31
C GLN A 57 -9.61 -8.10 -9.41
N SER A 58 -9.48 -7.23 -10.43
CA SER A 58 -8.50 -7.43 -11.51
C SER A 58 -7.05 -7.49 -11.04
N TRP A 59 -6.70 -6.85 -9.92
CA TRP A 59 -5.38 -6.98 -9.30
C TRP A 59 -5.26 -8.30 -8.54
N LEU A 60 -6.28 -8.68 -7.77
CA LEU A 60 -6.27 -9.92 -7.00
C LEU A 60 -6.27 -11.18 -7.87
N ASP A 61 -6.79 -11.07 -9.09
CA ASP A 61 -6.78 -12.14 -10.09
C ASP A 61 -5.41 -12.33 -10.75
N GLN A 62 -4.45 -11.41 -10.54
CA GLN A 62 -3.11 -11.56 -11.10
C GLN A 62 -2.34 -12.71 -10.40
N PRO A 63 -1.69 -13.61 -11.16
CA PRO A 63 -0.96 -14.75 -10.59
C PRO A 63 0.16 -14.37 -9.61
N CYS A 64 0.72 -13.16 -9.73
CA CYS A 64 1.78 -12.65 -8.85
C CYS A 64 1.26 -12.02 -7.55
N VAL A 65 -0.05 -11.73 -7.45
CA VAL A 65 -0.60 -10.97 -6.32
C VAL A 65 -0.97 -11.86 -5.13
N ARG A 66 -0.61 -11.44 -3.93
CA ARG A 66 -0.93 -12.11 -2.66
C ARG A 66 -1.47 -11.11 -1.64
N ILE A 67 -2.35 -11.57 -0.76
CA ILE A 67 -2.78 -10.78 0.40
C ILE A 67 -1.82 -11.00 1.57
N ALA A 68 -1.07 -9.96 1.93
CA ALA A 68 -0.31 -9.90 3.17
C ALA A 68 -1.25 -9.80 4.37
N ARG A 69 -1.05 -10.70 5.34
CA ARG A 69 -1.81 -10.76 6.59
C ARG A 69 -0.87 -10.66 7.78
N PRO A 70 -1.31 -10.08 8.91
CA PRO A 70 -0.58 -10.16 10.17
C PRO A 70 -0.20 -11.61 10.50
N THR A 71 1.07 -11.82 10.85
CA THR A 71 1.53 -13.10 11.41
C THR A 71 1.29 -13.14 12.93
N GLU A 72 1.57 -14.27 13.58
CA GLU A 72 1.53 -14.37 15.05
C GLU A 72 2.50 -13.38 15.73
N ARG A 73 3.56 -12.96 15.01
CA ARG A 73 4.56 -12.01 15.51
C ARG A 73 4.14 -10.56 15.33
N HIS A 74 2.98 -10.29 14.74
CA HIS A 74 2.62 -8.95 14.28
C HIS A 74 2.60 -7.93 15.39
N TRP A 75 2.06 -8.26 16.57
CA TRP A 75 2.05 -7.34 17.69
C TRP A 75 3.46 -6.91 18.11
N ALA A 76 4.41 -7.84 18.16
CA ALA A 76 5.78 -7.54 18.54
C ALA A 76 6.49 -6.65 17.50
N VAL A 77 6.33 -6.96 16.20
CA VAL A 77 6.91 -6.16 15.12
C VAL A 77 6.26 -4.78 15.05
N PHE A 78 4.94 -4.71 15.12
CA PHE A 78 4.18 -3.47 15.13
C PHE A 78 4.55 -2.57 16.30
N GLN A 79 4.67 -3.12 17.52
CA GLN A 79 5.14 -2.36 18.68
C GLN A 79 6.53 -1.76 18.46
N LYS A 80 7.43 -2.50 17.80
CA LYS A 80 8.75 -1.99 17.42
C LYS A 80 8.62 -0.82 16.44
N MET A 81 7.83 -0.97 15.36
CA MET A 81 7.59 0.09 14.37
C MET A 81 7.00 1.34 15.00
N VAL A 82 6.03 1.20 15.90
CA VAL A 82 5.38 2.31 16.58
C VAL A 82 6.35 3.06 17.50
N ARG A 83 7.15 2.34 18.30
CA ARG A 83 8.10 2.98 19.23
C ARG A 83 9.26 3.64 18.51
N GLU A 84 9.88 2.94 17.58
CA GLU A 84 11.09 3.41 16.90
C GLU A 84 10.78 4.49 15.86
N GLY A 85 9.65 4.37 15.16
CA GLY A 85 9.16 5.41 14.25
C GLY A 85 8.44 6.57 14.94
N GLN A 86 8.29 6.54 16.27
CA GLN A 86 7.50 7.47 17.08
C GLN A 86 6.09 7.69 16.51
N ALA A 87 5.46 6.60 16.06
CA ALA A 87 4.21 6.64 15.33
C ALA A 87 3.03 6.98 16.26
N VAL A 88 2.39 8.10 15.98
CA VAL A 88 1.17 8.57 16.67
C VAL A 88 0.14 9.05 15.65
N ALA A 89 -1.13 9.02 16.04
CA ALA A 89 -2.26 9.42 15.20
C ALA A 89 -2.21 8.76 13.80
N ASN A 90 -2.14 9.55 12.73
CA ASN A 90 -2.17 9.05 11.35
C ASN A 90 -0.99 8.13 11.02
N LEU A 91 0.17 8.31 11.67
CA LEU A 91 1.38 7.52 11.42
C LEU A 91 1.27 6.08 11.94
N VAL A 92 0.28 5.79 12.80
CA VAL A 92 0.03 4.43 13.32
C VAL A 92 -0.36 3.46 12.19
N THR A 93 -1.10 3.94 11.19
CA THR A 93 -1.44 3.13 10.02
C THR A 93 -0.19 2.80 9.19
N ASP A 94 0.74 3.76 9.04
CA ASP A 94 1.99 3.50 8.31
C ASP A 94 2.90 2.55 9.08
N ALA A 95 2.93 2.64 10.41
CA ALA A 95 3.64 1.65 11.25
C ALA A 95 3.08 0.24 11.08
N HIS A 96 1.76 0.11 10.86
CA HIS A 96 1.12 -1.18 10.57
C HIS A 96 1.52 -1.71 9.19
N LEU A 97 1.55 -0.85 8.17
CA LEU A 97 2.02 -1.22 6.82
C LEU A 97 3.50 -1.61 6.83
N ALA A 98 4.35 -0.87 7.56
CA ALA A 98 5.76 -1.17 7.75
C ALA A 98 5.95 -2.54 8.43
N ALA A 99 5.18 -2.84 9.48
CA ALA A 99 5.24 -4.12 10.17
C ALA A 99 4.87 -5.29 9.25
N LEU A 100 3.80 -5.15 8.44
CA LEU A 100 3.44 -6.14 7.43
C LEU A 100 4.58 -6.36 6.43
N ALA A 101 5.17 -5.29 5.89
CA ALA A 101 6.26 -5.42 4.94
C ALA A 101 7.47 -6.16 5.55
N VAL A 102 7.84 -5.83 6.79
CA VAL A 102 8.95 -6.49 7.50
C VAL A 102 8.67 -7.98 7.77
N GLU A 103 7.45 -8.33 8.18
CA GLU A 103 7.06 -9.72 8.45
C GLU A 103 7.12 -10.62 7.21
N HIS A 104 6.72 -10.08 6.07
CA HIS A 104 6.70 -10.80 4.80
C HIS A 104 8.02 -10.66 4.02
N GLY A 105 9.01 -9.95 4.56
CA GLY A 105 10.27 -9.66 3.87
C GLY A 105 10.07 -8.87 2.58
N CYS A 106 9.01 -8.07 2.48
CA CYS A 106 8.71 -7.24 1.34
C CYS A 106 9.51 -5.95 1.35
N GLU A 107 9.72 -5.38 0.17
CA GLU A 107 10.06 -3.97 0.00
C GLU A 107 8.75 -3.18 -0.17
N LEU A 108 8.56 -2.14 0.63
CA LEU A 108 7.36 -1.32 0.59
C LEU A 108 7.52 -0.21 -0.45
N ALA A 109 6.65 -0.18 -1.45
CA ALA A 109 6.60 0.89 -2.43
C ALA A 109 5.63 1.99 -1.97
N SER A 110 6.14 3.19 -1.74
CA SER A 110 5.31 4.36 -1.41
C SER A 110 6.01 5.65 -1.82
N THR A 111 5.23 6.67 -2.22
CA THR A 111 5.78 8.02 -2.46
C THR A 111 5.96 8.83 -1.17
N ASP A 112 5.41 8.34 -0.06
CA ASP A 112 5.47 9.00 1.24
C ASP A 112 6.82 8.76 1.92
N SER A 113 7.56 9.84 2.18
CA SER A 113 8.86 9.79 2.83
C SER A 113 8.80 9.48 4.32
N ASP A 114 7.63 9.53 4.96
CA ASP A 114 7.52 9.19 6.38
C ASP A 114 7.83 7.71 6.65
N PHE A 115 7.79 6.83 5.64
CA PHE A 115 8.25 5.44 5.77
C PHE A 115 9.75 5.33 6.10
N ALA A 116 10.56 6.35 5.82
CA ALA A 116 11.97 6.39 6.21
C ALA A 116 12.18 6.41 7.74
N ARG A 117 11.13 6.69 8.52
CA ARG A 117 11.16 6.67 10.00
C ARG A 117 11.17 5.25 10.57
N PHE A 118 10.73 4.25 9.81
CA PHE A 118 10.61 2.88 10.31
C PHE A 118 11.92 2.12 10.07
N PRO A 119 12.70 1.83 11.11
CA PRO A 119 13.95 1.10 10.95
C PRO A 119 13.69 -0.32 10.47
N VAL A 120 14.68 -0.92 9.80
CA VAL A 120 14.65 -2.24 9.15
C VAL A 120 13.63 -2.43 8.02
N LEU A 121 12.74 -1.46 7.79
CA LEU A 121 11.87 -1.44 6.60
C LEU A 121 12.72 -1.17 5.36
N ARG A 122 12.58 -2.02 4.34
CA ARG A 122 13.00 -1.66 2.97
C ARG A 122 11.87 -0.87 2.34
N TRP A 123 12.15 0.37 1.93
CA TRP A 123 11.20 1.27 1.31
C TRP A 123 11.79 1.86 0.05
N ILE A 124 11.00 1.92 -1.02
CA ILE A 124 11.33 2.61 -2.26
C ILE A 124 10.24 3.60 -2.62
N ASN A 125 10.65 4.70 -3.25
CA ASN A 125 9.72 5.57 -3.97
C ASN A 125 9.68 5.13 -5.43
N PRO A 126 8.56 4.55 -5.92
CA PRO A 126 8.50 4.01 -7.27
C PRO A 126 8.50 5.08 -8.38
N LEU A 127 8.43 6.37 -8.02
CA LEU A 127 8.39 7.48 -8.96
C LEU A 127 9.68 8.30 -8.98
N ARG A 128 10.76 7.78 -8.39
CA ARG A 128 12.08 8.41 -8.33
C ARG A 128 13.17 7.48 -8.82
#